data_AF-W2M0T0-F1
#
_entry.id   AF-W2M0T0-F1
#
_cell.length_a   1.000
_cell.length_b   1.000
_cell.length_c   1.000
_cell.angle_alpha   90.00
_cell.angle_beta   90.00
_cell.angle_gamma   90.00
#
_symmetry.space_group_name_H-M   'P 1'
#
loop_
_entity.id
_entity.type
_entity.pdbx_description
1 polymer ?
#
loop_
_entity_poly.entity_id
_entity_poly.type
_entity_poly.pdbx_seq_one_letter_code
_entity_poly.pdbx_strand_id
1 'polypeptide(L)'
;MPRPRINGTGRQPRKYCRIAVAYIHKKEVLDYIGAGNCLDETIIHFYGELDHKQRRAKKKKQINKWIAQEHLIRDACSSGRGTHRNLRHRGEATVLLKSIEEGIVRWINTLRQEGAPVSRSMLQMYAKDVANDNGIPFT
;
A
#
# COMPACT_ATOMS: atom_id res chain seq x y z
N MET A 1 10.19 18.78 36.81
CA MET A 1 8.80 19.19 36.54
C MET A 1 8.62 19.42 35.04
N PRO A 2 7.64 18.80 34.36
CA PRO A 2 7.38 19.09 32.95
C PRO A 2 6.78 20.49 32.78
N ARG A 3 7.18 21.20 31.72
CA ARG A 3 6.80 22.61 31.46
C ARG A 3 5.28 22.72 31.23
N PRO A 4 4.56 23.62 31.94
CA PRO A 4 3.14 23.86 31.67
C PRO A 4 2.95 24.42 30.27
N ARG A 5 1.93 23.91 29.56
CA ARG A 5 1.58 24.38 28.22
C ARG A 5 0.57 25.53 28.31
N ILE A 6 0.87 26.62 27.61
CA ILE A 6 0.14 27.89 27.68
C ILE A 6 -1.01 27.94 26.65
N ASN A 7 -0.95 27.14 25.57
CA ASN A 7 -1.90 27.20 24.45
C ASN A 7 -2.49 25.80 24.15
N GLY A 8 -3.75 25.58 24.54
CA GLY A 8 -4.62 24.49 24.07
C GLY A 8 -4.31 23.06 24.55
N THR A 9 -5.29 22.16 24.36
CA THR A 9 -5.07 20.72 24.54
C THR A 9 -4.06 20.27 23.50
N GLY A 10 -2.90 19.77 23.94
CA GLY A 10 -1.81 19.37 23.05
C GLY A 10 -2.17 18.25 22.06
N ARG A 11 -1.14 17.65 21.44
CA ARG A 11 -1.34 16.54 20.51
C ARG A 11 -2.10 15.41 21.19
N GLN A 12 -3.28 15.07 20.66
CA GLN A 12 -4.07 13.96 21.16
C GLN A 12 -3.29 12.64 21.04
N PRO A 13 -3.37 11.74 22.04
CA PRO A 13 -2.73 10.43 21.97
C PRO A 13 -3.15 9.66 20.71
N ARG A 14 -2.19 8.97 20.09
CA ARG A 14 -2.49 8.08 18.95
C ARG A 14 -3.35 6.91 19.45
N LYS A 15 -4.52 6.71 18.86
CA LYS A 15 -5.43 5.61 19.24
C LYS A 15 -5.18 4.30 18.48
N TYR A 16 -4.28 4.29 17.49
CA TYR A 16 -3.93 3.12 16.66
C TYR A 16 -5.11 2.30 16.08
N CYS A 17 -6.29 2.90 15.90
CA CYS A 17 -7.51 2.17 15.48
C CYS A 17 -7.59 1.86 13.97
N ARG A 18 -6.50 1.85 13.21
CA ARG A 18 -6.54 1.56 11.77
C ARG A 18 -6.47 0.05 11.55
N ILE A 19 -7.58 -0.54 11.13
CA ILE A 19 -7.65 -1.96 10.75
C ILE A 19 -7.55 -2.06 9.24
N ALA A 20 -6.57 -2.82 8.75
CA ALA A 20 -6.43 -3.11 7.33
C ALA A 20 -7.41 -4.22 6.93
N VAL A 21 -8.14 -4.01 5.84
CA VAL A 21 -9.19 -4.91 5.35
C VAL A 21 -8.73 -5.56 4.04
N ALA A 22 -8.96 -6.86 3.89
CA ALA A 22 -8.62 -7.62 2.69
C ALA A 22 -9.41 -7.14 1.46
N TYR A 23 -8.85 -7.27 0.26
CA TYR A 23 -9.52 -6.85 -0.97
C TYR A 23 -10.78 -7.69 -1.30
N ILE A 24 -10.79 -8.99 -0.95
CA ILE A 24 -11.98 -9.86 -1.10
C ILE A 24 -13.18 -9.28 -0.35
N HIS A 25 -13.01 -8.96 0.94
CA HIS A 25 -14.08 -8.35 1.74
C HIS A 25 -14.55 -7.01 1.16
N LYS A 26 -13.63 -6.18 0.67
CA LYS A 26 -14.00 -4.92 0.01
C LYS A 26 -14.84 -5.17 -1.23
N LYS A 27 -14.48 -6.18 -2.04
CA LYS A 27 -15.22 -6.58 -3.23
C LYS A 27 -16.63 -7.05 -2.87
N GLU A 28 -16.78 -7.92 -1.87
CA GLU A 28 -18.10 -8.39 -1.41
C GLU A 28 -19.02 -7.23 -0.99
N VAL A 29 -18.48 -6.25 -0.26
CA VAL A 29 -19.21 -5.03 0.12
C VAL A 29 -19.63 -4.22 -1.12
N LEU A 30 -18.75 -4.10 -2.12
CA LEU A 30 -19.06 -3.38 -3.36
C LEU A 30 -20.08 -4.12 -4.22
N ASP A 31 -20.00 -5.45 -4.32
CA ASP A 31 -20.95 -6.27 -5.06
C ASP A 31 -22.35 -6.20 -4.40
N TYR A 32 -22.41 -6.17 -3.06
CA TYR A 32 -23.66 -5.97 -2.31
C TYR A 32 -24.28 -4.59 -2.58
N ILE A 33 -23.48 -3.53 -2.65
CA ILE A 33 -23.97 -2.18 -3.03
C ILE A 33 -24.40 -2.15 -4.50
N GLY A 34 -23.63 -2.79 -5.39
CA GLY A 34 -23.96 -2.91 -6.81
C GLY A 34 -25.26 -3.62 -7.09
N ALA A 35 -25.72 -4.50 -6.18
CA ALA A 35 -27.04 -5.13 -6.23
C ALA A 35 -28.21 -4.17 -5.88
N GLY A 36 -27.94 -2.89 -5.61
CA GLY A 36 -28.95 -1.86 -5.35
C GLY A 36 -29.23 -1.59 -3.87
N ASN A 37 -28.49 -2.22 -2.95
CA ASN A 37 -28.67 -2.00 -1.51
C ASN A 37 -28.13 -0.63 -1.08
N CYS A 38 -28.79 -0.02 -0.09
CA CYS A 38 -28.32 1.27 0.40
C CYS A 38 -27.07 1.15 1.28
N LEU A 39 -26.33 2.26 1.42
CA LEU A 39 -25.09 2.30 2.22
C LEU A 39 -25.35 1.95 3.70
N ASP A 40 -26.54 2.27 4.20
CA ASP A 40 -26.93 2.01 5.59
C ASP A 40 -27.25 0.55 5.85
N GLU A 41 -28.03 -0.08 4.97
CA GLU A 41 -28.27 -1.54 4.96
C GLU A 41 -26.96 -2.31 4.85
N THR A 42 -26.05 -1.86 3.95
CA THR A 42 -24.74 -2.49 3.79
C THR A 42 -23.92 -2.46 5.07
N ILE A 43 -23.96 -1.35 5.82
CA ILE A 43 -23.24 -1.27 7.10
C ILE A 43 -23.83 -2.24 8.12
N ILE A 44 -25.16 -2.33 8.19
CA ILE A 44 -25.85 -3.24 9.10
C ILE A 44 -25.52 -4.68 8.73
N HIS A 45 -25.58 -5.04 7.45
CA HIS A 45 -25.30 -6.40 6.97
C HIS A 45 -23.87 -6.88 7.29
N PHE A 46 -22.85 -6.06 7.02
CA PHE A 46 -21.44 -6.48 7.17
C PHE A 46 -20.81 -6.16 8.53
N TYR A 47 -21.34 -5.19 9.27
CA TYR A 47 -20.72 -4.70 10.51
C TYR A 47 -21.69 -4.62 11.69
N GLY A 48 -22.96 -5.00 11.52
CA GLY A 48 -24.00 -4.95 12.55
C GLY A 48 -24.44 -3.55 12.92
N GLU A 49 -25.22 -3.44 13.99
CA GLU A 49 -25.66 -2.17 14.53
C GLU A 49 -24.50 -1.45 15.24
N LEU A 50 -24.06 -0.34 14.63
CA LEU A 50 -23.01 0.50 15.19
C LEU A 50 -23.63 1.57 16.10
N ASP A 51 -23.58 1.31 17.41
CA ASP A 51 -24.15 2.12 18.50
C ASP A 51 -23.78 3.63 18.47
N HIS A 52 -22.58 3.97 17.97
CA HIS A 52 -22.14 5.37 17.88
C HIS A 52 -22.29 5.96 16.48
N LYS A 53 -23.02 7.08 16.37
CA LYS A 53 -23.15 7.91 15.13
C LYS A 53 -21.80 8.20 14.45
N GLN A 54 -20.76 8.47 15.24
CA GLN A 54 -19.40 8.71 14.72
C GLN A 54 -18.76 7.45 14.11
N ARG A 55 -19.03 6.25 14.64
CA ARG A 55 -18.54 4.98 14.09
C ARG A 55 -19.22 4.66 12.77
N ARG A 56 -20.54 4.85 12.69
CA ARG A 56 -21.31 4.73 11.44
C ARG A 56 -20.80 5.70 10.36
N ALA A 57 -20.59 6.97 10.70
CA ALA A 57 -20.04 7.95 9.77
C ALA A 57 -18.63 7.57 9.26
N LYS A 58 -17.76 7.01 10.13
CA LYS A 58 -16.44 6.51 9.72
C LYS A 58 -16.54 5.33 8.75
N LYS A 59 -17.47 4.39 8.99
CA LYS A 59 -17.72 3.27 8.06
C LYS A 59 -18.26 3.74 6.73
N LYS A 60 -19.22 4.67 6.70
CA LYS A 60 -19.69 5.31 5.46
C LYS A 60 -18.54 5.91 4.66
N LYS A 61 -17.67 6.70 5.31
CA LYS A 61 -16.48 7.27 4.65
C LYS A 61 -15.53 6.21 4.12
N GLN A 62 -15.34 5.12 4.86
CA GLN A 62 -14.49 4.01 4.46
C GLN A 62 -15.05 3.30 3.21
N ILE A 63 -16.36 3.02 3.18
CA ILE A 63 -17.01 2.37 2.05
C ILE A 63 -17.03 3.29 0.83
N ASN A 64 -17.35 4.59 0.98
CA ASN A 64 -17.27 5.55 -0.12
C ASN A 64 -15.88 5.63 -0.73
N LYS A 65 -14.82 5.52 0.09
CA LYS A 65 -13.45 5.43 -0.42
C LYS A 65 -13.25 4.16 -1.25
N TRP A 66 -13.81 3.03 -0.83
CA TRP A 66 -13.74 1.78 -1.61
C TRP A 66 -14.49 1.89 -2.93
N ILE A 67 -15.65 2.54 -2.96
CA ILE A 67 -16.40 2.82 -4.20
C ILE A 67 -15.51 3.61 -5.18
N ALA A 68 -14.87 4.68 -4.71
CA ALA A 68 -13.93 5.44 -5.55
C ALA A 68 -12.71 4.63 -6.04
N GLN A 69 -12.38 3.53 -5.36
CA GLN A 69 -11.26 2.64 -5.67
C GLN A 69 -11.71 1.29 -6.23
N GLU A 70 -12.94 1.20 -6.74
CA GLU A 70 -13.54 -0.07 -7.17
C GLU A 70 -12.69 -0.82 -8.19
N HIS A 71 -12.22 -0.12 -9.24
CA HIS A 71 -11.37 -0.72 -10.26
C HIS A 71 -10.12 -1.39 -9.66
N LEU A 72 -9.40 -0.70 -8.76
CA LEU A 72 -8.22 -1.24 -8.09
C LEU A 72 -8.56 -2.47 -7.24
N ILE A 73 -9.71 -2.46 -6.57
CA ILE A 73 -10.17 -3.56 -5.72
C ILE A 73 -10.51 -4.78 -6.58
N ARG A 74 -11.22 -4.60 -7.69
CA ARG A 74 -11.56 -5.66 -8.64
C ARG A 74 -10.29 -6.23 -9.28
N ASP A 75 -9.36 -5.39 -9.75
CA ASP A 75 -8.08 -5.82 -10.34
C ASP A 75 -7.21 -6.59 -9.34
N ALA A 76 -7.16 -6.16 -8.08
CA ALA A 76 -6.45 -6.88 -7.03
C ALA A 76 -7.02 -8.28 -6.83
N CYS A 77 -8.35 -8.44 -6.89
CA CYS A 77 -9.00 -9.75 -6.79
C CYS A 77 -8.76 -10.61 -8.04
N SER A 78 -8.93 -10.06 -9.24
CA SER A 78 -8.71 -10.77 -10.52
C SER A 78 -7.27 -11.24 -10.70
N SER A 79 -6.30 -10.51 -10.14
CA SER A 79 -4.88 -10.89 -10.14
C SER A 79 -4.50 -11.90 -9.05
N GLY A 80 -5.47 -12.52 -8.36
CA GLY A 80 -5.24 -13.52 -7.30
C GLY A 80 -4.79 -12.93 -5.96
N ARG A 81 -4.68 -11.60 -5.83
CA ARG A 81 -4.20 -10.88 -4.63
C ARG A 81 -5.34 -10.47 -3.69
N GLY A 82 -6.49 -11.12 -3.80
CA GLY A 82 -7.68 -10.79 -3.03
C GLY A 82 -7.51 -10.87 -1.50
N THR A 83 -6.66 -11.77 -1.01
CA THR A 83 -6.37 -11.94 0.42
C THR A 83 -5.48 -10.82 0.97
N HIS A 84 -4.85 -10.02 0.11
CA HIS A 84 -3.97 -8.95 0.53
C HIS A 84 -4.76 -7.83 1.19
N ARG A 85 -4.19 -7.23 2.23
CA ARG A 85 -4.80 -6.08 2.94
C ARG A 85 -4.31 -4.74 2.40
N ASN A 86 -3.12 -4.74 1.79
CA ASN A 86 -2.49 -3.61 1.11
C ASN A 86 -1.88 -4.09 -0.20
N LEU A 87 -2.04 -3.31 -1.26
CA LEU A 87 -1.37 -3.56 -2.53
C LEU A 87 -0.15 -2.64 -2.64
N ARG A 88 0.97 -3.19 -3.11
CA ARG A 88 2.10 -2.40 -3.60
C ARG A 88 1.98 -2.27 -5.10
N HIS A 89 2.45 -1.17 -5.66
CA HIS A 89 2.51 -1.05 -7.12
C HIS A 89 3.44 -2.15 -7.68
N ARG A 90 3.12 -2.65 -8.88
CA ARG A 90 4.04 -3.52 -9.60
C ARG A 90 5.36 -2.76 -9.79
N GLY A 91 6.49 -3.38 -9.43
CA GLY A 91 7.80 -2.73 -9.46
C GLY A 91 8.32 -2.21 -8.11
N GLU A 92 7.44 -1.97 -7.11
CA GLU A 92 7.88 -1.43 -5.80
C GLU A 92 8.52 -2.48 -4.88
N ALA A 93 8.36 -3.76 -5.16
CA ALA A 93 8.87 -4.87 -4.34
C ALA A 93 9.55 -5.96 -5.16
N THR A 94 9.82 -5.70 -6.43
CA THR A 94 10.63 -6.58 -7.27
C THR A 94 12.08 -6.40 -6.87
N VAL A 95 12.61 -7.39 -6.17
CA VAL A 95 14.04 -7.49 -5.86
C VAL A 95 14.73 -8.14 -7.07
N LEU A 96 15.96 -7.72 -7.36
CA LEU A 96 16.77 -8.40 -8.36
C LEU A 96 17.05 -9.84 -7.91
N LEU A 97 17.22 -10.75 -8.87
CA LEU A 97 17.71 -12.09 -8.55
C LEU A 97 19.13 -11.99 -7.98
N LYS A 98 19.48 -12.88 -7.06
CA LYS A 98 20.80 -12.88 -6.41
C LYS A 98 21.97 -12.88 -7.40
N SER A 99 21.87 -13.65 -8.48
CA SER A 99 22.89 -13.69 -9.55
C SER A 99 23.10 -12.34 -10.23
N ILE A 100 22.02 -11.57 -10.40
CA ILE A 100 22.05 -10.24 -10.99
C ILE A 100 22.68 -9.24 -10.03
N GLU A 101 22.32 -9.30 -8.74
CA GLU A 101 22.95 -8.48 -7.70
C GLU A 101 24.45 -8.72 -7.60
N GLU A 102 24.89 -9.98 -7.70
CA GLU A 102 26.31 -10.34 -7.75
C GLU A 102 27.04 -9.72 -8.95
N GLY A 103 26.39 -9.66 -10.11
CA GLY A 103 26.91 -8.96 -11.29
C GLY A 103 27.14 -7.46 -11.03
N ILE A 104 26.16 -6.80 -10.41
CA ILE A 104 26.27 -5.38 -10.02
C ILE A 104 27.41 -5.18 -9.01
N VAL A 105 27.56 -6.07 -8.02
CA VAL A 105 28.65 -6.01 -7.04
C VAL A 105 30.02 -6.15 -7.72
N ARG A 106 30.17 -7.06 -8.68
CA ARG A 106 31.41 -7.20 -9.46
C ARG A 106 31.72 -5.91 -10.22
N TRP A 107 30.73 -5.34 -10.91
CA TRP A 107 30.89 -4.07 -11.61
C TRP A 107 31.35 -2.92 -10.68
N ILE A 108 30.74 -2.78 -9.50
CA ILE A 108 31.16 -1.78 -8.50
C ILE A 108 32.61 -2.02 -8.07
N ASN A 109 32.99 -3.27 -7.81
CA ASN A 109 34.33 -3.61 -7.34
C ASN A 109 35.40 -3.34 -8.41
N THR A 110 35.12 -3.62 -9.68
CA THR A 110 36.03 -3.29 -10.78
C THR A 110 36.30 -1.78 -10.87
N LEU A 111 35.24 -0.95 -10.84
CA LEU A 111 35.40 0.51 -10.88
C LEU A 111 36.19 1.03 -9.67
N ARG A 112 35.98 0.46 -8.49
CA ARG A 112 36.75 0.81 -7.29
C ARG A 112 38.22 0.40 -7.40
N GLN A 113 38.52 -0.74 -8.01
CA GLN A 113 39.90 -1.16 -8.27
C GLN A 113 40.61 -0.20 -9.23
N GLU A 114 39.89 0.36 -10.21
CA GLU A 114 40.38 1.37 -11.14
C GLU A 114 40.46 2.79 -10.53
N GLY A 115 40.11 2.94 -9.24
CA GLY A 115 40.14 4.22 -8.53
C GLY A 115 38.95 5.13 -8.82
N ALA A 116 37.94 4.65 -9.56
CA ALA A 116 36.73 5.42 -9.89
C ALA A 116 35.65 5.26 -8.80
N PRO A 117 35.18 6.36 -8.17
CA PRO A 117 34.12 6.27 -7.19
C PRO A 117 32.75 6.04 -7.85
N VAL A 118 31.97 5.08 -7.33
CA VAL A 118 30.60 4.84 -7.80
C VAL A 118 29.62 5.68 -6.98
N SER A 119 29.02 6.68 -7.63
CA SER A 119 27.96 7.48 -7.02
C SER A 119 26.64 6.71 -6.93
N ARG A 120 25.76 7.14 -6.01
CA ARG A 120 24.39 6.59 -5.89
C ARG A 120 23.62 6.65 -7.21
N SER A 121 23.75 7.74 -7.96
CA SER A 121 23.05 7.94 -9.23
C SER A 121 23.55 6.97 -10.30
N MET A 122 24.86 6.73 -10.38
CA MET A 122 25.43 5.73 -11.30
C MET A 122 24.94 4.33 -10.99
N LEU A 123 24.97 3.94 -9.71
CA LEU A 123 24.45 2.63 -9.29
C LEU A 123 22.96 2.49 -9.63
N GLN A 124 22.17 3.55 -9.45
CA GLN A 124 20.75 3.53 -9.77
C GLN A 124 20.50 3.37 -11.27
N MET A 125 21.25 4.08 -12.13
CA MET A 125 21.12 3.94 -13.59
C MET A 125 21.53 2.54 -14.03
N TYR A 126 22.69 2.05 -13.58
CA TYR A 126 23.16 0.72 -13.93
C TYR A 126 22.20 -0.38 -13.47
N ALA A 127 21.68 -0.30 -12.24
CA ALA A 127 20.70 -1.26 -11.74
C ALA A 127 19.39 -1.25 -12.55
N LYS A 128 18.96 -0.09 -13.07
CA LYS A 128 17.80 0.01 -13.97
C LYS A 128 18.08 -0.61 -15.32
N ASP A 129 19.25 -0.37 -15.89
CA ASP A 129 19.66 -0.98 -17.17
C ASP A 129 19.69 -2.50 -17.05
N VAL A 130 20.36 -3.01 -15.99
CA VAL A 130 20.42 -4.44 -15.70
C VAL A 130 19.02 -5.04 -15.45
N ALA A 131 18.13 -4.33 -14.75
CA ALA A 131 16.77 -4.78 -14.56
C ALA A 131 16.02 -4.89 -15.90
N ASN A 132 16.18 -3.90 -16.79
CA ASN A 132 15.58 -3.90 -18.12
C ASN A 132 16.08 -5.07 -18.97
N ASP A 133 17.40 -5.30 -18.98
CA ASP A 133 18.04 -6.41 -19.72
C ASP A 133 17.53 -7.78 -19.26
N ASN A 134 17.13 -7.90 -18.00
CA ASN A 134 16.59 -9.13 -17.42
C ASN A 134 15.05 -9.18 -17.41
N GLY A 135 14.38 -8.22 -18.07
CA GLY A 135 12.92 -8.17 -18.15
C GLY A 135 12.24 -7.93 -16.79
N ILE A 136 12.94 -7.38 -15.81
CA ILE A 136 12.41 -7.08 -14.48
C ILE A 136 11.74 -5.71 -14.53
N PRO A 137 10.41 -5.63 -14.31
CA PRO A 137 9.70 -4.37 -14.37
C PRO A 137 10.05 -3.50 -13.16
N PHE A 138 10.46 -2.25 -13.42
CA PHE A 138 10.64 -1.20 -12.42
C PHE A 138 9.87 0.04 -12.84
N THR A 139 9.34 0.78 -11.85
CA THR A 139 8.57 2.03 -12.03
C THR A 139 9.38 3.23 -11.58
#